data_AF-A0A842MHK8-F1
#
_entry.id   AF-A0A842MHK8-F1
#
_cell.length_a   1.000
_cell.length_b   1.000
_cell.length_c   1.000
_cell.angle_alpha   90.00
_cell.angle_beta   90.00
_cell.angle_gamma   90.00
#
_symmetry.space_group_name_H-M   'P 1'
#
loop_
_entity.id
_entity.type
_entity.pdbx_description
1 polymer ?
#
loop_
_entity_poly.entity_id
_entity_poly.type
_entity_poly.pdbx_seq_one_letter_code
_entity_poly.pdbx_strand_id
1 'polypeptide(L)'
;MDCPCFKRMREIADVRRQDVVNEYDQKLPKRLETFAEAMRRGAVEVVARKVLKAGVYKSSLDMDGSSEFGQGEILRAAKIVVSRRPDLARFVENNWDVLVEQAAYVPPKEVLPKRRKQNWRESFGGHIDTALDEAEKMLRQLAELDKRLPVWKNLIRGAEIPRVELVMDIHC
;
A
#
# COMPACT_ATOMS: atom_id res chain seq x y z
N MET A 1 -20.36 -39.64 36.71
CA MET A 1 -19.58 -39.66 35.46
C MET A 1 -18.21 -39.05 35.74
N ASP A 2 -17.25 -39.85 36.18
CA ASP A 2 -15.89 -39.41 36.54
C ASP A 2 -14.84 -40.29 35.83
N CYS A 3 -15.01 -40.47 34.51
CA CYS A 3 -14.03 -41.19 33.72
C CYS A 3 -12.79 -40.30 33.50
N PRO A 4 -11.56 -40.78 33.78
CA PRO A 4 -10.33 -40.05 33.49
C PRO A 4 -10.21 -39.63 32.03
N CYS A 5 -10.70 -40.44 31.09
CA CYS A 5 -10.73 -40.11 29.65
C CYS A 5 -11.63 -38.89 29.38
N PHE A 6 -12.77 -38.79 30.07
CA PHE A 6 -13.68 -37.66 29.94
C PHE A 6 -13.06 -36.36 30.47
N LYS A 7 -12.35 -36.42 31.62
CA LYS A 7 -11.61 -35.25 32.16
C LYS A 7 -10.53 -34.77 31.20
N ARG A 8 -9.71 -35.68 30.68
CA ARG A 8 -8.64 -35.37 29.72
C ARG A 8 -9.16 -34.76 28.42
N MET A 9 -10.29 -35.27 27.90
CA MET A 9 -10.88 -34.71 26.68
C MET A 9 -11.50 -33.33 26.90
N ARG A 10 -12.09 -33.09 28.08
CA ARG A 10 -12.58 -31.77 28.47
C ARG A 10 -11.44 -30.75 28.53
N GLU A 11 -10.32 -31.11 29.15
CA GLU A 11 -9.12 -30.27 29.18
C GLU A 11 -8.60 -29.94 27.77
N ILE A 12 -8.52 -30.93 26.87
CA ILE A 12 -8.10 -30.70 25.48
C ILE A 12 -9.05 -29.74 24.75
N ALA A 13 -10.37 -29.88 24.95
CA ALA A 13 -11.33 -28.99 24.32
C ALA A 13 -11.30 -27.57 24.89
N ASP A 14 -11.09 -27.41 26.19
CA ASP A 14 -10.97 -26.10 26.82
C ASP A 14 -9.70 -25.39 26.35
N VAL A 15 -8.57 -26.10 26.21
CA VAL A 15 -7.34 -25.56 25.58
C VAL A 15 -7.60 -25.13 24.14
N ARG A 16 -8.21 -25.99 23.32
CA ARG A 16 -8.53 -25.66 21.92
C ARG A 16 -9.48 -24.47 21.79
N ARG A 17 -10.47 -24.34 22.68
CA ARG A 17 -11.36 -23.17 22.72
C ARG A 17 -10.58 -21.91 23.05
N GLN A 18 -9.69 -21.98 24.04
CA GLN A 18 -8.85 -20.84 24.42
C GLN A 18 -7.91 -20.43 23.28
N ASP A 19 -7.35 -21.38 22.55
CA ASP A 19 -6.51 -21.12 21.37
C ASP A 19 -7.29 -20.43 20.26
N VAL A 20 -8.51 -20.89 19.97
CA VAL A 20 -9.41 -20.27 18.98
C VAL A 20 -9.77 -18.84 19.42
N VAL A 21 -10.17 -18.63 20.68
CA VAL A 21 -10.45 -17.29 21.21
C VAL A 21 -9.23 -16.38 21.07
N ASN A 22 -8.04 -16.84 21.46
CA ASN A 22 -6.81 -16.05 21.33
C ASN A 22 -6.46 -15.73 19.86
N GLU A 23 -6.65 -16.66 18.93
CA GLU A 23 -6.38 -16.43 17.50
C GLU A 23 -7.33 -15.40 16.88
N TYR A 24 -8.63 -15.50 17.17
CA TYR A 24 -9.67 -14.64 16.58
C TYR A 24 -9.83 -13.29 17.28
N ASP A 25 -9.77 -13.23 18.61
CA ASP A 25 -9.99 -11.97 19.35
C ASP A 25 -8.71 -11.12 19.46
N GLN A 26 -7.53 -11.74 19.51
CA GLN A 26 -6.28 -11.01 19.77
C GLN A 26 -5.36 -10.91 18.54
N LYS A 27 -5.13 -12.02 17.83
CA LYS A 27 -4.13 -12.03 16.76
C LYS A 27 -4.69 -11.56 15.41
N LEU A 28 -5.91 -11.97 15.06
CA LEU A 28 -6.50 -11.62 13.77
C LEU A 28 -6.70 -10.10 13.59
N PRO A 29 -7.22 -9.33 14.58
CA PRO A 29 -7.29 -7.87 14.47
C PRO A 29 -5.94 -7.21 14.26
N LYS A 30 -4.90 -7.66 14.99
CA LYS A 30 -3.53 -7.16 14.85
C LYS A 30 -2.97 -7.43 13.45
N ARG A 31 -3.16 -8.65 12.92
CA ARG A 31 -2.72 -9.00 11.55
C ARG A 31 -3.36 -8.12 10.49
N LEU A 32 -4.66 -7.81 10.64
CA LEU A 32 -5.36 -6.91 9.72
C LEU A 32 -4.85 -5.49 9.80
N GLU A 33 -4.52 -5.01 10.99
CA GLU A 33 -3.92 -3.69 11.18
C GLU A 33 -2.55 -3.59 10.51
N THR A 34 -1.68 -4.58 10.74
CA THR A 34 -0.38 -4.66 10.08
C THR A 34 -0.52 -4.75 8.56
N PHE A 35 -1.46 -5.55 8.07
CA PHE A 35 -1.74 -5.66 6.63
C PHE A 35 -2.22 -4.33 6.05
N ALA A 36 -3.16 -3.67 6.73
CA ALA A 36 -3.70 -2.37 6.31
C ALA A 36 -2.61 -1.30 6.26
N GLU A 37 -1.75 -1.25 7.27
CA GLU A 37 -0.63 -0.31 7.33
C GLU A 37 0.39 -0.58 6.22
N ALA A 38 0.74 -1.85 5.97
CA ALA A 38 1.61 -2.22 4.86
C ALA A 38 1.01 -1.84 3.50
N MET A 39 -0.29 -2.06 3.30
CA MET A 39 -1.01 -1.67 2.08
C MET A 39 -1.00 -0.14 1.87
N ARG A 40 -1.25 0.63 2.94
CA ARG A 40 -1.17 2.10 2.89
C ARG A 40 0.21 2.57 2.49
N ARG A 41 1.25 2.05 3.17
CA ARG A 41 2.64 2.41 2.88
C ARG A 41 3.00 2.09 1.43
N GLY A 42 2.68 0.89 0.97
CA GLY A 42 2.92 0.49 -0.42
C GLY A 42 2.20 1.39 -1.43
N ALA A 43 0.95 1.77 -1.15
CA ALA A 43 0.21 2.70 -2.00
C ALA A 43 0.86 4.09 -2.05
N VAL A 44 1.28 4.63 -0.90
CA VAL A 44 2.01 5.90 -0.82
C VAL A 44 3.30 5.84 -1.63
N GLU A 45 4.09 4.77 -1.49
CA GLU A 45 5.33 4.58 -2.25
C GLU A 45 5.08 4.52 -3.76
N VAL A 46 4.01 3.86 -4.20
CA VAL A 46 3.64 3.80 -5.62
C VAL A 46 3.24 5.18 -6.15
N VAL A 47 2.40 5.93 -5.41
CA VAL A 47 2.02 7.30 -5.79
C VAL A 47 3.26 8.19 -5.86
N ALA A 48 4.16 8.10 -4.87
CA ALA A 48 5.42 8.83 -4.85
C ALA A 48 6.26 8.54 -6.10
N ARG A 49 6.42 7.26 -6.49
CA ARG A 49 7.14 6.89 -7.72
C ARG A 49 6.50 7.44 -8.99
N LYS A 50 5.17 7.53 -9.07
CA LYS A 50 4.48 8.12 -10.23
C LYS A 50 4.74 9.62 -10.33
N VAL A 51 4.66 10.33 -9.21
CA VAL A 51 5.02 11.77 -9.13
C VAL A 51 6.50 11.99 -9.49
N LEU A 52 7.40 11.16 -8.99
CA LEU A 52 8.82 11.23 -9.32
C LEU A 52 9.08 10.96 -10.81
N LYS A 53 8.37 10.03 -11.44
CA LYS A 53 8.45 9.80 -12.90
C LYS A 53 8.05 11.05 -13.68
N ALA A 54 6.97 11.73 -13.27
CA ALA A 54 6.60 13.02 -13.85
C ALA A 54 7.71 14.07 -13.66
N GLY A 55 8.34 14.09 -12.48
CA GLY A 55 9.54 14.88 -12.20
C GLY A 55 10.69 14.57 -13.17
N VAL A 56 10.98 13.30 -13.45
CA VAL A 56 12.03 12.89 -14.41
C VAL A 56 11.75 13.42 -15.82
N TYR A 57 10.52 13.28 -16.32
CA TYR A 57 10.17 13.82 -17.64
C TYR A 57 10.31 15.34 -17.68
N LYS A 58 9.90 16.04 -16.62
CA LYS A 58 10.04 17.49 -16.51
C LYS A 58 11.51 17.92 -16.43
N SER A 59 12.33 17.29 -15.61
CA SER A 59 13.77 17.56 -15.55
C SER A 59 14.45 17.33 -16.90
N SER A 60 14.07 16.27 -17.62
CA SER A 60 14.59 16.03 -18.96
C SER A 60 14.14 17.12 -19.95
N LEU A 61 12.90 17.60 -19.86
CA LEU A 61 12.43 18.74 -20.67
C LEU A 61 13.21 20.01 -20.37
N ASP A 62 13.46 20.30 -19.09
CA ASP A 62 14.20 21.50 -18.66
C ASP A 62 15.68 21.46 -19.04
N MET A 63 16.24 20.26 -19.23
CA MET A 63 17.63 20.04 -19.64
C MET A 63 17.75 19.61 -21.11
N ASP A 64 16.84 20.06 -21.97
CA ASP A 64 16.85 19.81 -23.42
C ASP A 64 17.03 18.34 -23.84
N GLY A 65 16.58 17.44 -22.97
CA GLY A 65 16.68 16.02 -23.21
C GLY A 65 17.84 15.31 -22.55
N SER A 66 18.52 15.94 -21.62
CA SER A 66 19.48 15.22 -20.81
C SER A 66 18.79 14.09 -20.02
N SER A 67 19.59 13.10 -19.63
CA SER A 67 19.26 12.13 -18.58
C SER A 67 20.28 12.19 -17.44
N GLU A 68 21.21 13.15 -17.52
CA GLU A 68 22.31 13.38 -16.58
C GLU A 68 21.88 14.42 -15.56
N PHE A 69 20.98 14.01 -14.68
CA PHE A 69 20.55 14.80 -13.53
C PHE A 69 20.31 13.92 -12.33
N GLY A 70 20.45 14.52 -11.14
CA GLY A 70 20.34 13.83 -9.87
C GLY A 70 18.92 13.79 -9.32
N GLN A 71 18.82 13.22 -8.12
CA GLN A 71 17.57 13.13 -7.38
C GLN A 71 17.03 14.53 -6.99
N GLY A 72 17.92 15.49 -6.73
CA GLY A 72 17.53 16.85 -6.36
C GLY A 72 16.73 17.55 -7.46
N GLU A 73 17.13 17.38 -8.71
CA GLU A 73 16.42 17.92 -9.88
C GLU A 73 15.06 17.24 -10.04
N ILE A 74 14.99 15.92 -9.93
CA ILE A 74 13.73 15.15 -9.99
C ILE A 74 12.74 15.65 -8.93
N LEU A 75 13.20 15.78 -7.69
CA LEU A 75 12.38 16.22 -6.55
C LEU A 75 11.87 17.66 -6.73
N ARG A 76 12.73 18.56 -7.24
CA ARG A 76 12.33 19.93 -7.56
C ARG A 76 11.29 19.96 -8.68
N ALA A 77 11.53 19.22 -9.75
CA ALA A 77 10.62 19.12 -10.88
C ALA A 77 9.28 18.49 -10.47
N ALA A 78 9.30 17.48 -9.60
CA ALA A 78 8.11 16.87 -9.02
C ALA A 78 7.22 17.90 -8.31
N LYS A 79 7.79 18.78 -7.46
CA LYS A 79 7.03 19.89 -6.83
C LYS A 79 6.40 20.83 -7.85
N ILE A 80 7.13 21.13 -8.94
CA ILE A 80 6.63 22.03 -9.99
C ILE A 80 5.46 21.39 -10.75
N VAL A 81 5.57 20.12 -11.17
CA VAL A 81 4.53 19.48 -11.99
C VAL A 81 3.23 19.24 -11.21
N VAL A 82 3.31 18.99 -9.90
CA VAL A 82 2.10 18.79 -9.07
C VAL A 82 1.43 20.10 -8.66
N SER A 83 2.06 21.26 -8.86
CA SER A 83 1.52 22.56 -8.41
C SER A 83 0.12 22.89 -8.96
N ARG A 84 -0.23 22.34 -10.13
CA ARG A 84 -1.55 22.50 -10.77
C ARG A 84 -2.58 21.46 -10.33
N ARG A 85 -2.20 20.52 -9.45
CA ARG A 85 -3.00 19.39 -8.98
C ARG A 85 -3.04 19.40 -7.45
N PRO A 86 -4.03 20.06 -6.82
CA PRO A 86 -4.05 20.32 -5.39
C PRO A 86 -3.93 19.06 -4.52
N ASP A 87 -4.53 17.94 -4.93
CA ASP A 87 -4.47 16.68 -4.19
C ASP A 87 -3.06 16.09 -4.19
N LEU A 88 -2.38 16.13 -5.34
CA LEU A 88 -0.99 15.68 -5.46
C LEU A 88 -0.03 16.65 -4.75
N ALA A 89 -0.28 17.96 -4.81
CA ALA A 89 0.52 18.94 -4.08
C ALA A 89 0.49 18.66 -2.56
N ARG A 90 -0.71 18.48 -1.99
CA ARG A 90 -0.88 18.09 -0.59
C ARG A 90 -0.24 16.74 -0.27
N PHE A 91 -0.36 15.77 -1.17
CA PHE A 91 0.30 14.48 -1.01
C PHE A 91 1.83 14.62 -0.93
N VAL A 92 2.43 15.41 -1.83
CA VAL A 92 3.88 15.66 -1.86
C VAL A 92 4.36 16.37 -0.60
N GLU A 93 3.59 17.33 -0.09
CA GLU A 93 3.89 18.03 1.16
C GLU A 93 3.88 17.07 2.35
N ASN A 94 2.84 16.25 2.47
CA ASN A 94 2.66 15.34 3.60
C ASN A 94 3.57 14.11 3.57
N ASN A 95 4.12 13.74 2.41
CA ASN A 95 4.91 12.52 2.22
C ASN A 95 6.29 12.81 1.64
N TRP A 96 6.84 14.00 1.90
CA TRP A 96 8.11 14.44 1.30
C TRP A 96 9.26 13.46 1.57
N ASP A 97 9.37 12.95 2.80
CA ASP A 97 10.41 11.99 3.18
C ASP A 97 10.31 10.71 2.35
N VAL A 98 9.08 10.23 2.11
CA VAL A 98 8.85 9.07 1.24
C VAL A 98 9.28 9.38 -0.20
N LEU A 99 9.01 10.58 -0.72
CA LEU A 99 9.51 10.96 -2.05
C LEU A 99 11.04 10.96 -2.11
N VAL A 100 11.71 11.45 -1.07
CA VAL A 100 13.18 11.46 -0.99
C VAL A 100 13.72 10.03 -0.99
N GLU A 101 13.17 9.14 -0.16
CA GLU A 101 13.54 7.72 -0.13
C GLU A 101 13.27 7.04 -1.49
N GLN A 102 12.12 7.33 -2.10
CA GLN A 102 11.72 6.69 -3.35
C GLN A 102 12.48 7.20 -4.58
N ALA A 103 13.11 8.38 -4.51
CA ALA A 103 13.87 8.97 -5.62
C ALA A 103 15.02 8.07 -6.09
N ALA A 104 15.62 7.30 -5.18
CA ALA A 104 16.68 6.33 -5.50
C ALA A 104 16.21 5.20 -6.42
N TYR A 105 14.91 4.86 -6.39
CA TYR A 105 14.32 3.78 -7.18
C TYR A 105 13.71 4.26 -8.50
N VAL A 106 13.88 5.53 -8.86
CA VAL A 106 13.37 6.13 -10.10
C VAL A 106 14.52 6.75 -10.89
N PRO A 107 15.48 5.95 -11.41
CA PRO A 107 16.62 6.50 -12.14
C PRO A 107 16.18 7.04 -13.52
N PRO A 108 16.67 8.22 -13.95
CA PRO A 108 16.26 8.84 -15.21
C PRO A 108 16.42 7.95 -16.45
N LYS A 109 17.49 7.16 -16.49
CA LYS A 109 17.83 6.27 -17.60
C LYS A 109 16.83 5.10 -17.79
N GLU A 110 16.10 4.72 -16.75
CA GLU A 110 15.08 3.66 -16.82
C GLU A 110 13.70 4.22 -17.17
N VAL A 111 13.43 5.48 -16.80
CA VAL A 111 12.15 6.13 -17.06
C VAL A 111 12.10 6.72 -18.47
N LEU A 112 13.19 7.35 -18.92
CA LEU A 112 13.24 8.00 -20.22
C LEU A 112 13.44 6.98 -21.35
N PRO A 113 12.81 7.18 -22.52
CA PRO A 113 12.98 6.29 -23.65
C PRO A 113 14.42 6.35 -24.20
N LYS A 114 14.98 5.18 -24.54
CA LYS A 114 16.34 5.04 -25.09
C LYS A 114 16.55 5.76 -26.43
N ARG A 115 15.48 6.00 -27.20
CA ARG A 115 15.52 6.71 -28.49
C ARG A 115 14.48 7.81 -28.51
N ARG A 116 14.93 9.02 -28.87
CA ARG A 116 14.07 10.20 -29.00
C ARG A 116 13.43 10.23 -30.39
N LYS A 117 12.10 10.38 -30.43
CA LYS A 117 11.35 10.68 -31.65
C LYS A 117 11.43 12.19 -31.93
N GLN A 118 11.07 12.60 -33.14
CA GLN A 118 11.06 14.00 -33.55
C GLN A 118 10.18 14.89 -32.64
N ASN A 119 9.10 14.32 -32.07
CA ASN A 119 8.14 15.01 -31.20
C ASN A 119 8.32 14.63 -29.71
N TRP A 120 9.55 14.41 -29.27
CA TRP A 120 9.82 13.93 -27.90
C TRP A 120 9.35 14.92 -26.82
N ARG A 121 9.39 16.23 -27.08
CA ARG A 121 8.94 17.26 -26.12
C ARG A 121 7.46 17.13 -25.80
N GLU A 122 6.62 17.03 -26.83
CA GLU A 122 5.17 16.82 -26.69
C GLU A 122 4.88 15.47 -26.02
N SER A 123 5.61 14.42 -26.42
CA SER A 123 5.46 13.08 -25.85
C SER A 123 5.75 13.07 -24.34
N PHE A 124 6.78 13.79 -23.90
CA PHE A 124 7.13 13.89 -22.48
C PHE A 124 6.09 14.68 -21.69
N GLY A 125 5.51 15.73 -22.29
CA GLY A 125 4.34 16.42 -21.71
C GLY A 125 3.18 15.45 -21.47
N GLY A 126 2.81 14.65 -22.47
CA GLY A 126 1.78 13.62 -22.33
C GLY A 126 2.12 12.55 -21.28
N HIS A 127 3.39 12.17 -21.15
CA HIS A 127 3.84 11.25 -20.10
C HIS A 127 3.77 11.84 -18.69
N ILE A 128 4.01 13.15 -18.53
CA ILE A 128 3.80 13.87 -17.27
C ILE A 128 2.33 13.78 -16.89
N ASP A 129 1.43 14.18 -17.78
CA ASP A 129 -0.01 14.19 -17.48
C ASP A 129 -0.53 12.80 -17.15
N THR A 130 -0.14 11.78 -17.94
CA THR A 130 -0.52 10.39 -17.69
C THR A 130 -0.03 9.91 -16.32
N ALA A 131 1.22 10.19 -15.96
CA ALA A 131 1.78 9.77 -14.67
C ALA A 131 1.06 10.45 -13.49
N LEU A 132 0.66 11.70 -13.65
CA LEU A 132 -0.09 12.45 -12.63
C LEU A 132 -1.54 11.96 -12.51
N ASP A 133 -2.22 11.66 -13.63
CA ASP A 133 -3.56 11.08 -13.63
C ASP A 133 -3.60 9.71 -12.94
N GLU A 134 -2.60 8.87 -13.22
CA GLU A 134 -2.44 7.58 -12.55
C GLU A 134 -2.20 7.76 -11.04
N ALA A 135 -1.38 8.74 -10.65
CA ALA A 135 -1.12 9.05 -9.25
C ALA A 135 -2.40 9.48 -8.52
N GLU A 136 -3.21 10.35 -9.11
CA GLU A 136 -4.49 10.77 -8.55
C GLU A 136 -5.48 9.62 -8.43
N LYS A 137 -5.57 8.78 -9.47
CA LYS A 137 -6.42 7.58 -9.44
C LYS A 137 -6.06 6.68 -8.27
N MET A 138 -4.76 6.47 -8.04
CA MET A 138 -4.27 5.67 -6.92
C MET A 138 -4.55 6.31 -5.56
N LEU A 139 -4.41 7.64 -5.44
CA LEU A 139 -4.81 8.35 -4.22
C LEU A 139 -6.30 8.18 -3.90
N ARG A 140 -7.17 8.25 -4.91
CA ARG A 140 -8.61 8.00 -4.73
C ARG A 140 -8.88 6.56 -4.29
N GLN A 141 -8.17 5.59 -4.86
CA GLN A 141 -8.27 4.19 -4.45
C GLN A 141 -7.79 3.97 -3.01
N LEU A 142 -6.71 4.63 -2.60
CA LEU A 142 -6.21 4.59 -1.23
C LEU A 142 -7.24 5.16 -0.25
N ALA A 143 -7.82 6.33 -0.56
CA ALA A 143 -8.86 6.94 0.25
C ALA A 143 -10.11 6.05 0.37
N GLU A 144 -10.48 5.33 -0.69
CA GLU A 144 -11.59 4.38 -0.67
C GLU A 144 -11.26 3.13 0.16
N LEU A 145 -10.02 2.63 0.07
CA LEU A 145 -9.54 1.52 0.90
C LEU A 145 -9.58 1.90 2.39
N ASP A 146 -9.16 3.12 2.73
CA ASP A 146 -9.20 3.64 4.09
C ASP A 146 -10.60 3.71 4.68
N LYS A 147 -11.61 4.01 3.86
CA LYS A 147 -13.02 3.97 4.28
C LYS A 147 -13.54 2.56 4.55
N ARG A 148 -13.00 1.55 3.86
CA ARG A 148 -13.45 0.15 3.95
C ARG A 148 -12.77 -0.62 5.08
N LEU A 149 -11.57 -0.23 5.48
CA LEU A 149 -10.83 -0.88 6.56
C LEU A 149 -11.62 -1.02 7.88
N PRO A 150 -12.35 0.01 8.36
CA PRO A 150 -13.21 -0.14 9.54
C PRO A 150 -14.31 -1.19 9.36
N VAL A 151 -14.89 -1.31 8.16
CA VAL A 151 -15.93 -2.29 7.85
C VAL A 151 -15.36 -3.70 7.94
N TRP A 152 -14.17 -3.94 7.41
CA TRP A 152 -13.50 -5.24 7.52
C TRP A 152 -13.16 -5.60 8.97
N LYS A 153 -12.73 -4.63 9.77
CA LYS A 153 -12.52 -4.84 11.22
C LYS A 153 -13.82 -5.25 11.92
N ASN A 154 -14.95 -4.60 11.60
CA ASN A 154 -16.24 -4.91 12.19
C ASN A 154 -16.79 -6.27 11.74
N LEU A 155 -16.64 -6.61 10.46
CA LEU A 155 -17.01 -7.93 9.94
C LEU A 155 -16.24 -9.05 10.63
N ILE A 156 -14.95 -8.84 10.91
CA ILE A 156 -14.11 -9.86 11.53
C ILE A 156 -14.38 -9.98 13.02
N ARG A 157 -14.71 -8.89 13.71
CA ARG A 157 -15.21 -8.92 15.09
C ARG A 157 -16.61 -9.56 15.21
N GLY A 158 -17.43 -9.44 14.16
CA GLY A 158 -18.77 -10.02 14.09
C GLY A 158 -18.82 -11.42 13.49
N ALA A 159 -17.72 -11.92 12.93
CA ALA A 159 -17.62 -13.29 12.45
C ALA A 159 -17.71 -14.22 13.66
N GLU A 160 -18.71 -15.11 13.68
CA GLU A 160 -18.88 -16.05 14.78
C GLU A 160 -17.58 -16.85 14.97
N ILE A 161 -17.07 -16.83 16.20
CA ILE A 161 -15.98 -17.70 16.60
C ILE A 161 -16.44 -19.14 16.33
N PRO A 162 -15.69 -19.94 15.53
CA PRO A 162 -16.13 -21.28 15.18
C PRO A 162 -16.36 -22.09 16.47
N ARG A 163 -17.58 -22.64 16.61
CA ARG A 163 -17.92 -23.48 17.76
C ARG A 163 -17.08 -24.75 17.72
N VAL A 164 -16.23 -24.92 18.73
CA VAL A 164 -15.50 -26.18 18.93
C VAL A 164 -16.44 -27.16 19.63
N GLU A 165 -17.02 -28.04 18.83
CA GLU A 165 -17.83 -29.17 19.30
C GLU A 165 -16.95 -30.42 19.42
N LEU A 166 -17.04 -31.08 20.58
CA LEU A 166 -16.42 -32.38 20.80
C LEU A 166 -17.36 -33.47 20.29
N VAL A 167 -17.00 -34.10 19.17
CA VAL A 167 -17.63 -35.35 18.75
C VAL A 167 -16.79 -36.50 19.30
N MET A 168 -17.40 -37.36 20.11
CA MET A 168 -16.73 -38.53 20.67
C MET A 168 -17.49 -39.79 20.27
N ASP A 169 -16.75 -40.77 19.77
CA ASP A 169 -17.23 -42.14 19.70
C ASP A 169 -16.75 -42.87 20.96
N ILE A 170 -17.70 -43.29 21.80
CA ILE A 170 -17.39 -43.96 23.07
C ILE A 170 -17.64 -45.45 22.85
N HIS A 171 -16.57 -46.23 22.77
CA HIS A 171 -16.64 -47.68 22.84
C HIS A 171 -16.35 -48.09 24.29
N CYS A 172 -17.40 -48.60 24.96
CA CYS A 172 -17.31 -49.22 26.28
C CYS A 172 -17.14 -50.73 26.14
#